data_AF-A0A1I1DG30-F1
#
_entry.id   AF-A0A1I1DG30-F1
#
_cell.length_a   1.000
_cell.length_b   1.000
_cell.length_c   1.000
_cell.angle_alpha   90.00
_cell.angle_beta   90.00
_cell.angle_gamma   90.00
#
_symmetry.space_group_name_H-M   'P 1'
#
loop_
_entity.id
_entity.type
_entity.pdbx_description
1 polymer ?
#
loop_
_entity_poly.entity_id
_entity_poly.type
_entity_poly.pdbx_seq_one_letter_code
_entity_poly.pdbx_strand_id
1 'polypeptide(L)'
;MTDRDAETPPDSISVEGLRTYLQCPRRYEFAHVDGLEGGETDGEDEATVERVALLRRALCDALVDAAGDDPDPETLAERATRRLATLWDDHDEHFHSRAQRRHERRVLEATLEAYVDRVGAEHAAGIGRLEDEREADRPLVGPDLELSTTVAPASGAADGGSRASESEVDSDLDPVTLEAPVDYLYADGSSLVAVRFVPTLWPLGYLRYRSDWERVEDRFVDHFDPEADAFDPGPAAALLETAVVLDGLRNYRDRLGLTERTCRYVQIPLADRSNASINWVRETVETDIEVVDLTDVYVDHHTFGMTHEHRNETVDGRLESIVDRIRAGAFDPGERWDDVRDEECPDCAYRVCCGDYLETEVGFDA
;
A
#
# COMPACT_ATOMS: atom_id res chain seq x y z
N MET A 1 -8.41 -35.96 -1.52
CA MET A 1 -9.06 -35.23 -2.63
C MET A 1 -10.49 -35.02 -2.23
N THR A 2 -10.67 -34.10 -1.29
CA THR A 2 -11.97 -33.64 -0.82
C THR A 2 -12.45 -32.60 -1.82
N ASP A 3 -13.71 -32.66 -2.22
CA ASP A 3 -14.41 -31.57 -2.91
C ASP A 3 -14.06 -30.25 -2.22
N ARG A 4 -13.27 -29.38 -2.87
CA ARG A 4 -13.29 -27.95 -2.59
C ARG A 4 -14.66 -27.50 -3.06
N ASP A 5 -15.60 -27.35 -2.13
CA ASP A 5 -16.84 -26.62 -2.38
C ASP A 5 -16.47 -25.35 -3.15
N ALA A 6 -17.16 -25.08 -4.26
CA ALA A 6 -16.89 -23.95 -5.12
C ALA A 6 -16.82 -22.66 -4.29
N GLU A 7 -15.59 -22.25 -3.99
CA GLU A 7 -15.29 -21.07 -3.19
C GLU A 7 -15.81 -19.87 -3.98
N THR A 8 -16.75 -19.14 -3.39
CA THR A 8 -17.27 -17.91 -4.00
C THR A 8 -16.07 -17.00 -4.28
N PRO A 9 -15.85 -16.57 -5.53
CA PRO A 9 -14.76 -15.66 -5.84
C PRO A 9 -14.88 -14.38 -5.00
N PRO A 10 -13.76 -13.74 -4.62
CA PRO A 10 -13.82 -12.55 -3.77
C PRO A 10 -14.59 -11.42 -4.46
N ASP A 11 -15.51 -10.82 -3.71
CA ASP A 11 -16.26 -9.61 -4.13
C ASP A 11 -15.39 -8.34 -3.98
N SER A 12 -14.41 -8.37 -3.06
CA SER A 12 -13.40 -7.33 -2.91
C SER A 12 -11.99 -7.88 -2.68
N ILE A 13 -10.99 -7.11 -3.10
CA ILE A 13 -9.57 -7.41 -2.91
C ILE A 13 -8.87 -6.13 -2.44
N SER A 14 -8.18 -6.19 -1.31
CA SER A 14 -7.39 -5.05 -0.82
C SER A 14 -6.06 -4.93 -1.57
N VAL A 15 -5.47 -3.73 -1.62
CA VAL A 15 -4.10 -3.55 -2.18
C VAL A 15 -3.04 -4.33 -1.41
N GLU A 16 -3.26 -4.62 -0.14
CA GLU A 16 -2.40 -5.52 0.63
C GLU A 16 -2.53 -6.96 0.16
N GLY A 17 -3.75 -7.40 -0.18
CA GLY A 17 -4.01 -8.66 -0.86
C GLY A 17 -3.33 -8.71 -2.23
N LEU A 18 -3.45 -7.67 -3.05
CA LEU A 18 -2.75 -7.58 -4.34
C LEU A 18 -1.22 -7.71 -4.15
N ARG A 19 -0.64 -6.98 -3.20
CA ARG A 19 0.79 -7.07 -2.89
C ARG A 19 1.19 -8.49 -2.48
N THR A 20 0.40 -9.11 -1.60
CA THR A 20 0.65 -10.46 -1.11
C THR A 20 0.57 -11.48 -2.25
N TYR A 21 -0.40 -11.33 -3.16
CA TYR A 21 -0.51 -12.17 -4.35
C TYR A 21 0.71 -12.02 -5.25
N LEU A 22 1.14 -10.78 -5.51
CA LEU A 22 2.30 -10.50 -6.35
C LEU A 22 3.59 -11.06 -5.77
N GLN A 23 3.78 -10.99 -4.46
CA GLN A 23 4.94 -11.60 -3.79
C GLN A 23 4.90 -13.13 -3.88
N CYS A 24 3.76 -13.72 -3.52
CA CYS A 24 3.60 -15.16 -3.53
C CYS A 24 2.10 -15.52 -3.63
N PRO A 25 1.63 -16.06 -4.77
CA PRO A 25 0.24 -16.48 -4.94
C PRO A 25 -0.20 -17.51 -3.88
N ARG A 26 0.73 -18.36 -3.43
CA ARG A 26 0.49 -19.34 -2.35
C ARG A 26 0.29 -18.67 -1.00
N ARG A 27 1.08 -17.63 -0.69
CA ARG A 27 0.91 -16.84 0.53
C ARG A 27 -0.46 -16.17 0.55
N TYR A 28 -0.92 -15.70 -0.61
CA TYR A 28 -2.27 -15.14 -0.75
C TYR A 28 -3.36 -16.17 -0.46
N GLU A 29 -3.25 -17.38 -1.01
CA GLU A 29 -4.18 -18.49 -0.72
C GLU A 29 -4.32 -18.70 0.79
N PHE A 30 -3.20 -18.85 1.49
CA PHE A 30 -3.22 -19.07 2.94
C PHE A 30 -3.81 -17.90 3.72
N ALA A 31 -3.38 -16.67 3.43
CA ALA A 31 -3.76 -15.50 4.22
C ALA A 31 -5.19 -15.01 3.94
N HIS A 32 -5.61 -15.00 2.66
CA HIS A 32 -6.82 -14.31 2.22
C HIS A 32 -7.95 -15.24 1.78
N VAL A 33 -7.64 -16.49 1.40
CA VAL A 33 -8.65 -17.48 0.99
C VAL A 33 -8.93 -18.44 2.16
N ASP A 34 -7.90 -19.11 2.66
CA ASP A 34 -8.03 -20.07 3.77
C ASP A 34 -8.20 -19.36 5.13
N GLY A 35 -7.90 -18.06 5.21
CA GLY A 35 -7.99 -17.26 6.43
C GLY A 35 -7.07 -17.76 7.53
N LEU A 36 -5.92 -18.34 7.16
CA LEU A 36 -4.93 -18.79 8.12
C LEU A 36 -4.25 -17.57 8.73
N GLU A 37 -4.24 -17.50 10.06
CA GLU A 37 -3.37 -16.58 10.77
C GLU A 37 -1.92 -16.98 10.45
N GLY A 38 -1.15 -16.06 9.86
CA GLY A 38 0.28 -16.22 9.73
C GLY A 38 0.87 -16.52 11.10
N GLY A 39 1.70 -17.56 11.22
CA GLY A 39 2.43 -17.80 12.47
C GLY A 39 3.17 -16.53 12.90
N GLU A 40 3.21 -16.28 14.21
CA GLU A 40 3.98 -15.20 14.84
C GLU A 40 5.39 -15.18 14.21
N THR A 41 5.62 -14.23 13.29
CA THR A 41 6.93 -14.07 12.66
C THR A 41 7.76 -13.34 13.71
N ASP A 42 8.76 -14.01 14.28
CA ASP A 42 9.54 -13.59 15.46
C ASP A 42 9.70 -12.05 15.61
N GLY A 43 8.80 -11.44 16.38
CA GLY A 43 8.98 -10.30 17.29
C GLY A 43 9.37 -8.90 16.79
N GLU A 44 10.12 -8.74 15.70
CA GLU A 44 10.66 -7.41 15.31
C GLU A 44 9.81 -6.66 14.28
N ASP A 45 9.27 -7.36 13.28
CA ASP A 45 8.45 -6.74 12.23
C ASP A 45 7.04 -6.42 12.72
N GLU A 46 6.41 -7.33 13.47
CA GLU A 46 5.08 -7.13 14.05
C GLU A 46 5.08 -5.98 15.07
N ALA A 47 6.04 -5.96 16.00
CA ALA A 47 6.17 -4.87 16.96
C ALA A 47 6.43 -3.53 16.26
N THR A 48 7.18 -3.52 15.15
CA THR A 48 7.38 -2.30 14.36
C THR A 48 6.08 -1.83 13.71
N VAL A 49 5.29 -2.74 13.12
CA VAL A 49 3.97 -2.43 12.54
C VAL A 49 3.01 -1.86 13.60
N GLU A 50 2.94 -2.48 14.78
CA GLU A 50 2.09 -2.00 15.88
C GLU A 50 2.49 -0.59 16.33
N ARG A 51 3.79 -0.35 16.53
CA ARG A 51 4.30 0.98 16.92
C ARG A 51 4.02 2.04 15.84
N VAL A 52 4.18 1.69 14.57
CA VAL A 52 3.78 2.56 13.44
C VAL A 52 2.29 2.87 13.49
N ALA A 53 1.44 1.90 13.82
CA ALA A 53 0.01 2.11 13.97
C ALA A 53 -0.32 3.10 15.11
N LEU A 54 0.41 3.07 16.23
CA LEU A 54 0.26 4.06 17.31
C LEU A 54 0.57 5.47 16.80
N LEU A 55 1.70 5.64 16.10
CA LEU A 55 2.11 6.94 15.56
C LEU A 55 1.15 7.45 14.48
N ARG A 56 0.77 6.58 13.54
CA ARG A 56 -0.25 6.83 12.52
C ARG A 56 -1.54 7.35 13.13
N ARG A 57 -2.05 6.67 14.15
CA ARG A 57 -3.28 7.08 14.86
C ARG A 57 -3.11 8.42 15.58
N ALA A 58 -1.97 8.64 16.23
CA ALA A 58 -1.71 9.91 16.92
C ALA A 58 -1.68 11.10 15.95
N LEU A 59 -1.08 10.92 14.77
CA LEU A 59 -1.04 11.94 13.73
C LEU A 59 -2.43 12.20 13.13
N CYS A 60 -3.18 11.16 12.79
CA CYS A 60 -4.54 11.31 12.25
C CYS A 60 -5.47 12.01 13.24
N ASP A 61 -5.48 11.59 14.51
CA ASP A 61 -6.31 12.21 15.55
C ASP A 61 -5.95 13.71 15.71
N ALA A 62 -4.66 14.06 15.65
CA ALA A 62 -4.22 15.45 15.75
C ALA A 62 -4.61 16.29 14.51
N LEU A 63 -4.59 15.70 13.31
CA LEU A 63 -5.01 16.35 12.08
C LEU A 63 -6.53 16.61 12.07
N VAL A 64 -7.34 15.66 12.55
CA VAL A 64 -8.79 15.84 12.73
C VAL A 64 -9.07 17.04 13.64
N ASP A 65 -8.40 17.09 14.79
CA ASP A 65 -8.61 18.19 15.75
C ASP A 65 -8.11 19.54 15.22
N ALA A 66 -7.11 19.54 14.34
CA ALA A 66 -6.51 20.74 13.75
C ALA A 66 -7.30 21.28 12.54
N ALA A 67 -8.16 20.47 11.93
CA ALA A 67 -8.98 20.89 10.81
C ALA A 67 -9.98 21.99 11.24
N GLY A 68 -9.74 23.23 10.78
CA GLY A 68 -10.62 24.38 11.02
C GLY A 68 -10.06 25.46 11.96
N ASP A 69 -8.98 25.17 12.68
CA ASP A 69 -8.17 26.17 13.37
C ASP A 69 -6.97 26.51 12.48
N ASP A 70 -6.52 27.77 12.41
CA ASP A 70 -5.25 28.14 11.76
C ASP A 70 -4.13 27.34 12.44
N PRO A 71 -3.65 26.23 11.83
CA PRO A 71 -3.02 25.17 12.58
C PRO A 71 -1.55 25.55 12.79
N ASP A 72 -1.30 26.21 13.92
CA ASP A 72 0.04 26.51 14.36
C ASP A 72 0.81 25.20 14.61
N PRO A 73 2.02 25.03 14.03
CA PRO A 73 2.81 23.81 14.14
C PRO A 73 3.04 23.34 15.58
N GLU A 74 3.23 24.28 16.52
CA GLU A 74 3.45 23.97 17.94
C GLU A 74 2.21 23.32 18.54
N THR A 75 1.02 23.84 18.22
CA THR A 75 -0.26 23.27 18.66
C THR A 75 -0.49 21.87 18.09
N LEU A 76 -0.18 21.65 16.80
CA LEU A 76 -0.30 20.33 16.18
C LEU A 76 0.65 19.31 16.83
N ALA A 77 1.92 19.69 17.03
CA ALA A 77 2.93 18.86 17.68
C ALA A 77 2.53 18.50 19.12
N GLU A 78 2.02 19.47 19.90
CA GLU A 78 1.54 19.22 21.26
C GLU A 78 0.37 18.23 21.30
N ARG A 79 -0.60 18.38 20.38
CA ARG A 79 -1.77 17.47 20.29
C ARG A 79 -1.34 16.06 19.93
N ALA A 80 -0.55 15.92 18.87
CA ALA A 80 -0.06 14.62 18.41
C ALA A 80 0.81 13.95 19.48
N THR A 81 1.73 14.68 20.11
CA THR A 81 2.60 14.16 21.18
C THR A 81 1.81 13.66 22.38
N ARG A 82 0.80 14.43 22.82
CA ARG A 82 -0.08 14.04 23.93
C ARG A 82 -0.86 12.77 23.60
N ARG A 83 -1.34 12.67 22.36
CA ARG A 83 -2.07 11.48 21.89
C ARG A 83 -1.17 10.27 21.82
N LEU A 84 0.02 10.40 21.23
CA LEU A 84 1.03 9.34 21.17
C LEU A 84 1.41 8.87 22.58
N ALA A 85 1.62 9.78 23.53
CA ALA A 85 1.95 9.43 24.91
C ALA A 85 0.85 8.57 25.56
N THR A 86 -0.43 8.91 25.31
CA THR A 86 -1.57 8.12 25.82
C THR A 86 -1.60 6.73 25.19
N LEU A 87 -1.50 6.65 23.86
CA LEU A 87 -1.48 5.37 23.14
C LEU A 87 -0.30 4.49 23.55
N TRP A 88 0.88 5.08 23.76
CA TRP A 88 2.09 4.38 24.20
C TRP A 88 1.99 3.85 25.63
N ASP A 89 1.32 4.58 26.52
CA ASP A 89 1.15 4.16 27.91
C ASP A 89 0.15 2.99 28.04
N ASP A 90 -0.81 2.90 27.12
CA ASP A 90 -1.75 1.77 27.01
C ASP A 90 -1.20 0.59 26.19
N HIS A 91 -0.11 0.79 25.42
CA HIS A 91 0.52 -0.23 24.58
C HIS A 91 1.26 -1.28 25.40
N ASP A 92 0.81 -2.54 25.33
CA ASP A 92 1.39 -3.67 26.05
C ASP A 92 2.32 -4.49 25.16
N GLU A 93 3.57 -4.07 25.11
CA GLU A 93 4.62 -4.75 24.36
C GLU A 93 5.75 -5.23 25.28
N HIS A 94 6.28 -6.42 25.00
CA HIS A 94 7.38 -6.99 25.76
C HIS A 94 8.74 -6.36 25.39
N PHE A 95 9.20 -5.41 26.21
CA PHE A 95 10.55 -4.87 26.09
C PHE A 95 11.56 -5.62 26.97
N HIS A 96 12.76 -5.90 26.45
CA HIS A 96 13.86 -6.48 27.22
C HIS A 96 14.38 -5.55 28.32
N SER A 97 14.17 -4.23 28.17
CA SER A 97 14.54 -3.26 29.20
C SER A 97 13.72 -1.97 29.15
N ARG A 98 13.69 -1.26 30.28
CA ARG A 98 13.14 0.12 30.35
C ARG A 98 13.90 1.09 29.44
N ALA A 99 15.18 0.83 29.18
CA ALA A 99 15.98 1.66 28.29
C ALA A 99 15.53 1.49 26.83
N GLN A 100 15.25 0.24 26.42
CA GLN A 100 14.68 -0.08 25.10
C GLN A 100 13.30 0.57 24.94
N ARG A 101 12.39 0.40 25.91
CA ARG A 101 11.07 1.07 25.87
C ARG A 101 11.19 2.59 25.73
N ARG A 102 12.10 3.23 26.47
CA ARG A 102 12.34 4.69 26.33
C ARG A 102 12.92 5.05 24.96
N HIS A 103 13.78 4.20 24.41
CA HIS A 103 14.39 4.43 23.11
C HIS A 103 13.34 4.37 21.98
N GLU A 104 12.54 3.31 21.92
CA GLU A 104 11.49 3.16 20.90
C GLU A 104 10.47 4.32 20.99
N ARG A 105 10.08 4.71 22.21
CA ARG A 105 9.25 5.90 22.40
C ARG A 105 9.87 7.18 21.80
N ARG A 106 11.15 7.42 22.04
CA ARG A 106 11.86 8.59 21.49
C ARG A 106 11.96 8.56 19.97
N VAL A 107 12.07 7.36 19.37
CA VAL A 107 12.04 7.22 17.91
C VAL A 107 10.68 7.67 17.35
N LEU A 108 9.57 7.26 17.99
CA LEU A 108 8.23 7.70 17.59
C LEU A 108 8.03 9.21 17.80
N GLU A 109 8.47 9.75 18.94
CA GLU A 109 8.41 11.20 19.24
C GLU A 109 9.22 12.02 18.23
N ALA A 110 10.46 11.61 17.92
CA ALA A 110 11.28 12.28 16.92
C ALA A 110 10.65 12.21 15.51
N THR A 111 10.04 11.08 15.15
CA THR A 111 9.37 10.92 13.84
C THR A 111 8.13 11.81 13.74
N LEU A 112 7.37 11.90 14.82
CA LEU A 112 6.24 12.83 14.93
C LEU A 112 6.70 14.29 14.74
N GLU A 113 7.75 14.70 15.46
CA GLU A 113 8.32 16.04 15.34
C GLU A 113 8.76 16.33 13.90
N ALA A 114 9.51 15.40 13.28
CA ALA A 114 9.95 15.53 11.89
C ALA A 114 8.76 15.66 10.91
N TYR A 115 7.67 14.93 11.12
CA TYR A 115 6.46 15.07 10.29
C TYR A 115 5.85 16.47 10.42
N VAL A 116 5.66 16.93 11.66
CA VAL A 116 5.03 18.23 11.92
C VAL A 116 5.87 19.37 11.35
N ASP A 117 7.18 19.33 11.58
CA ASP A 117 8.13 20.33 11.09
C ASP A 117 8.21 20.35 9.56
N ARG A 118 8.12 19.18 8.92
CA ARG A 118 8.32 19.05 7.47
C ARG A 118 7.08 19.41 6.67
N VAL A 119 5.90 18.92 7.07
CA VAL A 119 4.64 19.04 6.29
C VAL A 119 3.37 19.19 7.12
N GLY A 120 3.38 18.87 8.42
CA GLY A 120 2.14 18.67 9.19
C GLY A 120 1.20 19.88 9.22
N ALA A 121 1.73 21.09 9.39
CA ALA A 121 0.91 22.31 9.42
C ALA A 121 0.29 22.64 8.04
N GLU A 122 1.02 22.43 6.95
CA GLU A 122 0.52 22.62 5.59
C GLU A 122 -0.60 21.61 5.28
N HIS A 123 -0.41 20.35 5.67
CA HIS A 123 -1.40 19.30 5.50
C HIS A 123 -2.66 19.58 6.33
N ALA A 124 -2.52 19.96 7.60
CA ALA A 124 -3.64 20.35 8.45
C ALA A 124 -4.43 21.53 7.87
N ALA A 125 -3.75 22.56 7.39
CA ALA A 125 -4.38 23.70 6.73
C ALA A 125 -5.09 23.28 5.42
N GLY A 126 -4.51 22.33 4.68
CA GLY A 126 -5.11 21.74 3.49
C GLY A 126 -6.38 20.92 3.79
N ILE A 127 -6.42 20.21 4.91
CA ILE A 127 -7.63 19.52 5.38
C ILE A 127 -8.72 20.56 5.72
N GLY A 128 -8.37 21.61 6.47
CA GLY A 128 -9.30 22.70 6.79
C GLY A 128 -9.90 23.37 5.55
N ARG A 129 -9.11 23.60 4.51
CA ARG A 129 -9.62 24.10 3.22
C ARG A 129 -10.62 23.15 2.56
N LEU A 130 -10.37 21.84 2.61
CA LEU A 130 -11.30 20.85 2.05
C LEU A 130 -12.61 20.76 2.84
N GLU A 131 -12.55 20.90 4.17
CA GLU A 131 -13.76 20.99 5.01
C GLU A 131 -14.66 22.15 4.58
N ASP A 132 -14.06 23.31 4.25
CA ASP A 132 -14.79 24.49 3.79
C ASP A 132 -15.33 24.38 2.35
N GLU A 133 -14.63 23.65 1.48
CA GLU A 133 -14.96 23.55 0.05
C GLU A 133 -15.91 22.39 -0.30
N ARG A 134 -15.88 21.28 0.46
CA ARG A 134 -16.63 20.07 0.11
C ARG A 134 -18.14 20.29 0.19
N GLU A 135 -18.86 19.72 -0.76
CA GLU A 135 -20.33 19.76 -0.76
C GLU A 135 -20.95 18.65 0.09
N ALA A 136 -20.24 17.52 0.24
CA ALA A 136 -20.70 16.35 0.97
C ALA A 136 -19.90 16.15 2.27
N ASP A 137 -20.61 15.87 3.35
CA ASP A 137 -20.02 15.54 4.65
C ASP A 137 -19.48 14.10 4.64
N ARG A 138 -18.24 13.94 4.16
CA ARG A 138 -17.52 12.66 4.14
C ARG A 138 -16.17 12.79 4.82
N PRO A 139 -15.66 11.71 5.46
CA PRO A 139 -14.37 11.77 6.17
C PRO A 139 -13.21 12.21 5.27
N LEU A 140 -12.36 13.10 5.77
CA LEU A 140 -11.11 13.47 5.10
C LEU A 140 -9.88 12.89 5.79
N VAL A 141 -10.04 12.32 6.97
CA VAL A 141 -8.98 11.69 7.76
C VAL A 141 -9.49 10.33 8.23
N GLY A 142 -8.62 9.32 8.25
CA GLY A 142 -8.88 7.96 8.68
C GLY A 142 -9.13 7.83 10.19
N PRO A 143 -9.16 6.59 10.73
CA PRO A 143 -8.61 5.37 10.16
C PRO A 143 -9.50 4.68 9.11
N ASP A 144 -10.77 5.04 9.01
CA ASP A 144 -11.76 4.36 8.15
C ASP A 144 -11.82 4.94 6.72
N LEU A 145 -10.78 5.67 6.30
CA LEU A 145 -10.76 6.31 4.99
C LEU A 145 -10.22 5.35 3.94
N GLU A 146 -11.15 4.68 3.27
CA GLU A 146 -10.87 3.75 2.20
C GLU A 146 -11.31 4.31 0.85
N LEU A 147 -10.39 4.29 -0.10
CA LEU A 147 -10.65 4.59 -1.49
C LEU A 147 -10.90 3.27 -2.22
N SER A 148 -11.86 3.27 -3.12
CA SER A 148 -12.15 2.07 -3.90
C SER A 148 -12.41 2.36 -5.37
N THR A 149 -11.96 1.42 -6.19
CA THR A 149 -12.26 1.36 -7.62
C THR A 149 -12.88 0.00 -7.94
N THR A 150 -13.53 -0.09 -9.08
CA THR A 150 -14.22 -1.31 -9.51
C THR A 150 -13.58 -1.77 -10.81
N VAL A 151 -13.10 -3.01 -10.82
CA VAL A 151 -12.49 -3.63 -11.99
C VAL A 151 -13.45 -4.67 -12.56
N ALA A 152 -13.75 -4.52 -13.85
CA ALA A 152 -14.49 -5.53 -14.58
C ALA A 152 -13.51 -6.63 -15.02
N PRO A 153 -13.84 -7.91 -14.83
CA PRO A 153 -13.01 -9.00 -15.32
C PRO A 153 -12.90 -8.96 -16.84
N ALA A 154 -11.78 -9.41 -17.40
CA ALA A 154 -11.56 -9.34 -18.83
C ALA A 154 -12.58 -10.21 -19.56
N SER A 155 -13.34 -9.61 -20.48
CA SER A 155 -14.27 -10.32 -21.35
C SER A 155 -13.47 -11.05 -22.44
N GLY A 156 -12.90 -12.21 -22.09
CA GLY A 156 -12.23 -13.19 -22.96
C GLY A 156 -11.86 -12.73 -24.38
N ALA A 157 -10.82 -11.89 -24.50
CA ALA A 157 -10.11 -11.63 -25.74
C ALA A 157 -8.70 -11.15 -25.36
N ALA A 158 -7.59 -11.80 -25.70
CA ALA A 158 -7.34 -12.92 -26.60
C ALA A 158 -5.96 -13.52 -26.25
N ASP A 159 -5.77 -14.80 -26.58
CA ASP A 159 -4.53 -15.18 -27.24
C ASP A 159 -4.86 -15.99 -28.51
N GLY A 160 -4.21 -15.63 -29.61
CA GLY A 160 -4.68 -15.91 -30.97
C GLY A 160 -4.38 -17.32 -31.46
N GLY A 161 -5.42 -18.11 -31.77
CA GLY A 161 -5.22 -19.39 -32.48
C GLY A 161 -6.49 -20.17 -32.85
N SER A 162 -7.06 -19.85 -34.02
CA SER A 162 -8.01 -20.68 -34.81
C SER A 162 -9.42 -21.00 -34.27
N ARG A 163 -10.39 -20.31 -34.88
CA ARG A 163 -11.76 -20.74 -35.29
C ARG A 163 -12.26 -22.07 -34.74
N ALA A 164 -13.25 -22.00 -33.83
CA ALA A 164 -14.64 -22.45 -34.04
C ALA A 164 -15.33 -22.72 -32.70
N SER A 165 -16.13 -21.76 -32.23
CA SER A 165 -17.48 -21.98 -31.70
C SER A 165 -17.94 -20.67 -31.07
N GLU A 166 -18.95 -20.06 -31.70
CA GLU A 166 -19.81 -19.08 -31.04
C GLU A 166 -20.55 -19.81 -29.93
N SER A 167 -19.94 -19.85 -28.74
CA SER A 167 -20.67 -20.05 -27.50
C SER A 167 -20.62 -18.70 -26.79
N GLU A 168 -21.73 -17.97 -26.88
CA GLU A 168 -22.10 -16.94 -25.92
C GLU A 168 -22.11 -17.61 -24.54
N VAL A 169 -20.96 -17.65 -23.87
CA VAL A 169 -20.90 -17.87 -22.44
C VAL A 169 -20.91 -16.47 -21.86
N ASP A 170 -22.05 -16.11 -21.26
CA ASP A 170 -22.28 -14.87 -20.52
C ASP A 170 -21.02 -14.46 -19.76
N SER A 171 -20.50 -13.26 -20.05
CA SER A 171 -19.59 -12.56 -19.16
C SER A 171 -20.39 -11.94 -17.99
N ASP A 172 -21.15 -12.77 -17.29
CA ASP A 172 -21.89 -12.44 -16.05
C ASP A 172 -20.97 -12.56 -14.83
N LEU A 173 -19.68 -12.26 -14.99
CA LEU A 173 -18.80 -12.17 -13.83
C LEU A 173 -19.02 -10.81 -13.18
N ASP A 174 -19.53 -10.82 -11.95
CA ASP A 174 -19.72 -9.61 -11.16
C ASP A 174 -18.40 -8.83 -11.07
N PRO A 175 -18.40 -7.50 -11.12
CA PRO A 175 -17.16 -6.74 -11.00
C PRO A 175 -16.53 -6.88 -9.59
N VAL A 176 -15.20 -6.76 -9.49
CA VAL A 176 -14.48 -6.81 -8.20
C VAL A 176 -14.23 -5.40 -7.70
N THR A 177 -14.43 -5.17 -6.40
CA THR A 177 -14.02 -3.93 -5.76
C THR A 177 -12.58 -4.03 -5.28
N LEU A 178 -11.74 -3.10 -5.69
CA LEU A 178 -10.38 -2.97 -5.18
C LEU A 178 -10.33 -1.86 -4.13
N GLU A 179 -9.77 -2.18 -2.97
CA GLU A 179 -9.83 -1.35 -1.76
C GLU A 179 -8.43 -0.89 -1.36
N ALA A 180 -8.25 0.43 -1.23
CA ALA A 180 -7.00 1.07 -0.86
C ALA A 180 -7.16 2.00 0.35
N PRO A 181 -6.54 1.66 1.50
CA PRO A 181 -6.57 2.53 2.67
C PRO A 181 -5.64 3.72 2.46
N VAL A 182 -6.14 4.90 2.80
CA VAL A 182 -5.35 6.14 2.90
C VAL A 182 -5.59 6.77 4.27
N ASP A 183 -4.66 7.60 4.70
CA ASP A 183 -4.69 8.19 6.04
C ASP A 183 -5.46 9.48 6.10
N TYR A 184 -5.30 10.33 5.08
CA TYR A 184 -6.04 11.57 4.97
C TYR A 184 -5.96 12.13 3.57
N LEU A 185 -6.84 13.07 3.29
CA LEU A 185 -6.89 13.89 2.09
C LEU A 185 -6.68 15.35 2.47
N TYR A 186 -5.86 16.08 1.72
CA TYR A 186 -5.69 17.52 1.90
C TYR A 186 -5.66 18.26 0.57
N ALA A 187 -6.02 19.55 0.61
CA ALA A 187 -5.90 20.43 -0.55
C ALA A 187 -4.49 21.00 -0.65
N ASP A 188 -3.82 20.75 -1.77
CA ASP A 188 -2.57 21.41 -2.17
C ASP A 188 -2.78 22.13 -3.51
N GLY A 189 -2.89 23.46 -3.46
CA GLY A 189 -3.22 24.27 -4.63
C GLY A 189 -4.51 23.79 -5.31
N SER A 190 -4.41 23.39 -6.58
CA SER A 190 -5.51 22.83 -7.38
C SER A 190 -5.65 21.31 -7.25
N SER A 191 -4.85 20.66 -6.40
CA SER A 191 -4.86 19.20 -6.22
C SER A 191 -5.63 18.80 -4.96
N LEU A 192 -6.32 17.67 -5.04
CA LEU A 192 -6.72 16.83 -3.93
C LEU A 192 -5.65 15.76 -3.78
N VAL A 193 -4.98 15.73 -2.62
CA VAL A 193 -3.86 14.82 -2.37
C VAL A 193 -4.28 13.78 -1.35
N ALA A 194 -4.20 12.49 -1.72
CA ALA A 194 -4.31 11.40 -0.78
C ALA A 194 -2.94 11.08 -0.19
N VAL A 195 -2.88 10.91 1.13
CA VAL A 195 -1.65 10.54 1.83
C VAL A 195 -1.82 9.17 2.48
N ARG A 196 -0.79 8.32 2.35
CA ARG A 196 -0.67 7.08 3.10
C ARG A 196 0.63 7.07 3.91
N PHE A 197 0.51 6.83 5.20
CA PHE A 197 1.60 6.49 6.08
C PHE A 197 1.99 5.03 5.84
N VAL A 198 3.28 4.80 5.58
CA VAL A 198 3.85 3.47 5.36
C VAL A 198 4.97 3.21 6.38
N PRO A 199 5.28 1.96 6.74
CA PRO A 199 6.42 1.68 7.59
C PRO A 199 7.74 2.14 6.93
N THR A 200 7.89 1.85 5.64
CA THR A 200 9.09 2.16 4.86
C THR A 200 8.72 2.39 3.39
N LEU A 201 9.57 3.14 2.69
CA LEU A 201 9.50 3.32 1.23
C LEU A 201 10.29 2.24 0.47
N TRP A 202 10.86 1.25 1.16
CA TRP A 202 11.64 0.17 0.55
C TRP A 202 10.95 -0.54 -0.62
N PRO A 203 9.63 -0.87 -0.54
CA PRO A 203 8.93 -1.53 -1.64
C PRO A 203 8.88 -0.71 -2.94
N LEU A 204 9.09 0.61 -2.88
CA LEU A 204 9.16 1.43 -4.08
C LEU A 204 10.43 1.14 -4.89
N GLY A 205 11.46 0.55 -4.28
CA GLY A 205 12.72 0.24 -4.94
C GLY A 205 13.28 1.45 -5.69
N TYR A 206 13.56 1.27 -6.98
CA TYR A 206 14.06 2.36 -7.83
C TYR A 206 13.01 3.42 -8.18
N LEU A 207 11.71 3.15 -8.04
CA LEU A 207 10.65 4.13 -8.36
C LEU A 207 10.81 5.41 -7.54
N ARG A 208 11.26 5.28 -6.28
CA ARG A 208 11.59 6.39 -5.38
C ARG A 208 12.55 7.42 -5.98
N TYR A 209 13.42 7.02 -6.92
CA TYR A 209 14.48 7.87 -7.47
C TYR A 209 14.26 8.27 -8.94
N ARG A 210 13.12 7.93 -9.54
CA ARG A 210 12.83 8.23 -10.95
C ARG A 210 12.01 9.50 -11.08
N SER A 211 12.17 10.14 -12.23
CA SER A 211 11.49 11.39 -12.61
C SER A 211 10.78 11.28 -13.96
N ASP A 212 10.76 10.10 -14.57
CA ASP A 212 10.19 9.88 -15.92
C ASP A 212 9.66 8.45 -16.05
N TRP A 213 8.51 8.33 -16.70
CA TRP A 213 7.75 7.11 -16.97
C TRP A 213 8.40 6.19 -18.01
N GLU A 214 9.16 6.71 -18.99
CA GLU A 214 9.78 5.89 -20.06
C GLU A 214 10.67 4.75 -19.54
N ARG A 215 11.15 4.86 -18.28
CA ARG A 215 11.98 3.83 -17.62
C ARG A 215 11.21 2.99 -16.59
N VAL A 216 9.94 3.32 -16.35
CA VAL A 216 9.05 2.62 -15.42
C VAL A 216 8.30 1.51 -16.17
N GLU A 217 8.00 1.69 -17.45
CA GLU A 217 7.37 0.66 -18.30
C GLU A 217 8.19 -0.65 -18.33
N ASP A 218 9.51 -0.57 -18.47
CA ASP A 218 10.43 -1.74 -18.41
C ASP A 218 10.40 -2.48 -17.06
N ARG A 219 9.87 -1.86 -16.00
CA ARG A 219 9.67 -2.49 -14.67
C ARG A 219 8.28 -3.08 -14.52
N PHE A 220 7.36 -2.62 -15.34
CA PHE A 220 6.10 -3.27 -15.57
C PHE A 220 6.34 -4.35 -16.62
N VAL A 221 7.16 -5.36 -16.33
CA VAL A 221 7.08 -6.69 -16.98
C VAL A 221 6.24 -7.56 -16.05
N ASP A 222 5.47 -8.51 -16.55
CA ASP A 222 4.78 -9.44 -15.65
C ASP A 222 5.87 -10.22 -14.93
N HIS A 223 6.07 -9.98 -13.63
CA HIS A 223 7.11 -10.71 -12.89
C HIS A 223 6.72 -12.18 -12.68
N PHE A 224 5.48 -12.57 -13.04
CA PHE A 224 5.09 -13.96 -13.22
C PHE A 224 5.42 -14.53 -14.60
N ASP A 225 5.71 -13.70 -15.60
CA ASP A 225 6.16 -14.17 -16.91
C ASP A 225 7.56 -14.76 -16.73
N PRO A 226 7.78 -16.07 -16.93
CA PRO A 226 9.09 -16.71 -16.75
C PRO A 226 10.16 -16.16 -17.71
N GLU A 227 9.76 -15.50 -18.80
CA GLU A 227 10.68 -14.86 -19.75
C GLU A 227 11.14 -13.47 -19.29
N ALA A 228 10.56 -12.91 -18.21
CA ALA A 228 10.95 -11.61 -17.68
C ALA A 228 12.36 -11.66 -17.04
N ASP A 229 13.16 -10.62 -17.28
CA ASP A 229 14.54 -10.53 -16.81
C ASP A 229 14.70 -10.32 -15.29
N ALA A 230 13.62 -9.98 -14.57
CA ALA A 230 13.65 -9.68 -13.14
C ALA A 230 12.36 -10.07 -12.41
N PHE A 231 12.51 -10.60 -11.20
CA PHE A 231 11.45 -10.72 -10.21
C PHE A 231 11.53 -9.50 -9.28
N ASP A 232 10.52 -8.62 -9.32
CA ASP A 232 10.52 -7.35 -8.57
C ASP A 232 9.09 -6.96 -8.14
N PRO A 233 8.46 -7.75 -7.24
CA PRO A 233 7.04 -7.60 -6.91
C PRO A 233 6.70 -6.29 -6.17
N GLY A 234 7.67 -5.69 -5.48
CA GLY A 234 7.47 -4.44 -4.71
C GLY A 234 7.08 -3.25 -5.58
N PRO A 235 7.91 -2.85 -6.56
CA PRO A 235 7.59 -1.78 -7.51
C PRO A 235 6.31 -2.03 -8.30
N ALA A 236 6.06 -3.28 -8.73
CA ALA A 236 4.82 -3.65 -9.40
C ALA A 236 3.60 -3.39 -8.49
N ALA A 237 3.64 -3.85 -7.24
CA ALA A 237 2.58 -3.62 -6.27
C ALA A 237 2.35 -2.13 -6.00
N ALA A 238 3.41 -1.32 -5.90
CA ALA A 238 3.31 0.13 -5.69
C ALA A 238 2.62 0.85 -6.86
N LEU A 239 2.87 0.42 -8.10
CA LEU A 239 2.22 0.98 -9.28
C LEU A 239 0.73 0.60 -9.35
N LEU A 240 0.38 -0.66 -9.08
CA LEU A 240 -1.01 -1.09 -9.00
C LEU A 240 -1.75 -0.36 -7.87
N GLU A 241 -1.11 -0.22 -6.72
CA GLU A 241 -1.66 0.57 -5.62
C GLU A 241 -1.91 2.02 -6.01
N THR A 242 -0.95 2.64 -6.70
CA THR A 242 -1.09 4.01 -7.18
C THR A 242 -2.28 4.14 -8.14
N ALA A 243 -2.48 3.16 -9.04
CA ALA A 243 -3.63 3.14 -9.95
C ALA A 243 -4.95 3.06 -9.19
N VAL A 244 -5.08 2.08 -8.28
CA VAL A 244 -6.28 1.87 -7.44
C VAL A 244 -6.59 3.13 -6.61
N VAL A 245 -5.56 3.72 -5.99
CA VAL A 245 -5.72 4.94 -5.17
C VAL A 245 -6.15 6.12 -6.03
N LEU A 246 -5.53 6.36 -7.19
CA LEU A 246 -5.87 7.50 -8.02
C LEU A 246 -7.29 7.41 -8.59
N ASP A 247 -7.73 6.22 -9.02
CA ASP A 247 -9.10 6.02 -9.48
C ASP A 247 -10.11 6.12 -8.35
N GLY A 248 -9.81 5.50 -7.20
CA GLY A 248 -10.62 5.66 -6.00
C GLY A 248 -10.71 7.12 -5.54
N LEU A 249 -9.61 7.87 -5.65
CA LEU A 249 -9.54 9.29 -5.30
C LEU A 249 -10.34 10.16 -6.27
N ARG A 250 -10.34 9.85 -7.57
CA ARG A 250 -11.18 10.54 -8.57
C ARG A 250 -12.66 10.33 -8.24
N ASN A 251 -13.06 9.10 -7.96
CA ASN A 251 -14.42 8.78 -7.53
C ASN A 251 -14.80 9.50 -6.22
N TYR A 252 -13.87 9.56 -5.27
CA TYR A 252 -14.08 10.23 -4.00
C TYR A 252 -14.19 11.75 -4.15
N ARG A 253 -13.30 12.35 -4.95
CA ARG A 253 -13.31 13.77 -5.34
C ARG A 253 -14.65 14.17 -5.93
N ASP A 254 -15.17 13.38 -6.85
CA ASP A 254 -16.45 13.66 -7.50
C ASP A 254 -17.62 13.60 -6.49
N ARG A 255 -17.57 12.65 -5.54
CA ARG A 255 -18.53 12.57 -4.43
C ARG A 255 -18.42 13.72 -3.43
N LEU A 256 -17.27 14.39 -3.35
CA LEU A 256 -17.06 15.59 -2.54
C LEU A 256 -17.49 16.89 -3.26
N GLY A 257 -17.84 16.83 -4.54
CA GLY A 257 -18.15 18.02 -5.35
C GLY A 257 -16.91 18.78 -5.82
N LEU A 258 -15.72 18.15 -5.82
CA LEU A 258 -14.44 18.80 -6.09
C LEU A 258 -13.89 18.49 -7.49
N THR A 259 -14.75 18.36 -8.49
CA THR A 259 -14.39 17.82 -9.83
C THR A 259 -13.29 18.57 -10.57
N GLU A 260 -13.09 19.85 -10.25
CA GLU A 260 -12.05 20.70 -10.86
C GLU A 260 -10.64 20.42 -10.31
N ARG A 261 -10.52 19.64 -9.23
CA ARG A 261 -9.23 19.32 -8.61
C ARG A 261 -8.53 18.16 -9.31
N THR A 262 -7.21 18.27 -9.49
CA THR A 262 -6.35 17.14 -9.88
C THR A 262 -6.18 16.18 -8.71
N CYS A 263 -5.85 14.92 -8.97
CA CYS A 263 -5.66 13.90 -7.93
C CYS A 263 -4.17 13.56 -7.81
N ARG A 264 -3.63 13.58 -6.59
CA ARG A 264 -2.25 13.16 -6.27
C ARG A 264 -2.24 12.15 -5.15
N TYR A 265 -1.20 11.34 -5.11
CA TYR A 265 -0.98 10.28 -4.13
C TYR A 265 0.44 10.34 -3.57
N VAL A 266 0.54 10.47 -2.26
CA VAL A 266 1.79 10.66 -1.51
C VAL A 266 1.94 9.56 -0.47
N GLN A 267 3.16 9.01 -0.35
CA GLN A 267 3.54 8.10 0.72
C GLN A 267 4.54 8.75 1.69
N ILE A 268 4.34 8.52 2.98
CA ILE A 268 5.18 9.06 4.06
C ILE A 268 5.65 7.91 4.96
N PRO A 269 6.96 7.64 5.08
CA PRO A 269 7.48 6.61 5.95
C PRO A 269 7.46 7.04 7.42
N LEU A 270 7.01 6.14 8.31
CA LEU A 270 6.94 6.34 9.76
C LEU A 270 7.92 5.48 10.56
N ALA A 271 8.59 4.50 9.95
CA ALA A 271 9.58 3.65 10.60
C ALA A 271 10.87 3.49 9.76
N ASP A 272 11.13 4.39 8.82
CA ASP A 272 12.36 4.34 8.02
C ASP A 272 13.56 4.76 8.89
N ARG A 273 14.18 3.77 9.53
CA ARG A 273 15.33 3.94 10.41
C ARG A 273 16.60 4.38 9.66
N SER A 274 16.61 4.35 8.32
CA SER A 274 17.78 4.77 7.54
C SER A 274 18.13 6.26 7.69
N ASN A 275 17.13 7.08 8.07
CA ASN A 275 17.29 8.51 8.31
C ASN A 275 17.33 8.88 9.81
N ALA A 276 17.25 7.90 10.72
CA ALA A 276 17.31 8.15 12.15
C ALA A 276 18.76 8.15 12.65
N SER A 277 19.19 9.26 13.26
CA SER A 277 20.49 9.38 13.92
C SER A 277 20.34 9.37 15.44
N ILE A 278 21.15 8.56 16.10
CA ILE A 278 21.09 8.36 17.56
C ILE A 278 22.30 9.01 18.22
N ASN A 279 22.05 10.01 19.07
CA ASN A 279 23.07 10.57 19.94
C ASN A 279 23.04 9.86 21.30
N TRP A 280 23.80 8.77 21.42
CA TRP A 280 23.89 7.95 22.63
C TRP A 280 24.36 8.71 23.88
N VAL A 281 25.11 9.81 23.70
CA VAL A 281 25.64 10.61 24.83
C VAL A 281 24.57 11.53 25.41
N ARG A 282 23.71 12.09 24.55
CA ARG A 282 22.61 12.97 24.94
C ARG A 282 21.28 12.23 25.09
N GLU A 283 21.25 10.94 24.75
CA GLU A 283 20.05 10.13 24.69
C GLU A 283 18.94 10.74 23.81
N THR A 284 19.35 11.38 22.70
CA THR A 284 18.44 12.03 21.74
C THR A 284 18.41 11.24 20.44
N VAL A 285 17.26 11.27 19.77
CA VAL A 285 17.04 10.71 18.44
C VAL A 285 16.66 11.89 17.55
N GLU A 286 17.35 12.04 16.44
CA GLU A 286 17.02 13.01 15.40
C GLU A 286 16.64 12.19 14.15
N THR A 287 15.58 12.59 13.46
CA THR A 287 15.12 11.90 12.25
C THR A 287 14.63 12.90 11.23
N ASP A 288 14.58 12.48 9.97
CA ASP A 288 14.01 13.23 8.86
C ASP A 288 13.04 12.33 8.11
N ILE A 289 12.02 12.94 7.51
CA ILE A 289 10.97 12.24 6.77
C ILE A 289 11.07 12.58 5.30
N GLU A 290 11.26 11.54 4.49
CA GLU A 290 11.20 11.65 3.05
C GLU A 290 9.76 11.47 2.56
N VAL A 291 9.16 12.55 2.07
CA VAL A 291 7.84 12.52 1.44
C VAL A 291 8.02 12.18 -0.04
N VAL A 292 7.36 11.11 -0.50
CA VAL A 292 7.39 10.70 -1.91
C VAL A 292 6.04 10.90 -2.54
N ASP A 293 6.00 11.74 -3.58
CA ASP A 293 4.83 11.86 -4.46
C ASP A 293 4.92 10.83 -5.58
N LEU A 294 4.05 9.83 -5.53
CA LEU A 294 3.99 8.77 -6.54
C LEU A 294 3.32 9.25 -7.82
N THR A 295 2.54 10.33 -7.74
CA THR A 295 1.89 10.96 -8.89
C THR A 295 2.90 11.73 -9.74
N ASP A 296 4.01 12.23 -9.21
CA ASP A 296 5.05 12.86 -10.04
C ASP A 296 5.68 11.86 -11.02
N VAL A 297 5.85 10.61 -10.59
CA VAL A 297 6.35 9.51 -11.44
C VAL A 297 5.23 8.94 -12.32
N TYR A 298 4.03 8.83 -11.76
CA TYR A 298 2.86 8.23 -12.42
C TYR A 298 2.12 9.19 -13.35
N VAL A 299 2.27 10.51 -13.21
CA VAL A 299 1.60 11.58 -13.98
C VAL A 299 2.65 12.63 -14.30
N ASP A 300 3.59 12.30 -15.17
CA ASP A 300 4.41 13.35 -15.77
C ASP A 300 3.50 14.30 -16.59
N HIS A 301 3.23 15.47 -16.01
CA HIS A 301 2.47 16.55 -16.63
C HIS A 301 3.19 17.13 -17.86
N HIS A 302 4.46 16.79 -18.12
CA HIS A 302 5.19 17.28 -19.28
C HIS A 302 4.92 16.52 -20.58
N THR A 303 4.31 15.33 -20.53
CA THR A 303 4.01 14.53 -21.73
C THR A 303 2.51 14.42 -21.97
N PHE A 304 1.92 15.58 -22.27
CA PHE A 304 0.50 15.73 -22.61
C PHE A 304 0.23 15.15 -24.02
N GLY A 305 -0.51 14.05 -24.12
CA GLY A 305 -1.43 13.83 -25.25
C GLY A 305 -1.45 12.50 -26.01
N MET A 306 -0.52 11.55 -25.80
CA MET A 306 -0.60 10.24 -26.49
C MET A 306 -0.14 9.02 -25.67
N THR A 307 0.41 9.20 -24.46
CA THR A 307 0.98 8.13 -23.62
C THR A 307 0.12 7.74 -22.42
N HIS A 308 -0.87 8.57 -22.03
CA HIS A 308 -1.74 8.29 -20.88
C HIS A 308 -2.77 7.17 -21.16
N GLU A 309 -3.25 7.05 -22.39
CA GLU A 309 -4.15 5.96 -22.81
C GLU A 309 -3.41 4.61 -22.82
N HIS A 310 -2.25 4.53 -23.47
CA HIS A 310 -1.46 3.30 -23.51
C HIS A 310 -0.95 2.86 -22.12
N ARG A 311 -0.59 3.83 -21.26
CA ARG A 311 -0.16 3.57 -19.89
C ARG A 311 -1.28 2.99 -19.02
N ASN A 312 -2.46 3.60 -19.08
CA ASN A 312 -3.62 3.09 -18.35
C ASN A 312 -4.01 1.72 -18.91
N GLU A 313 -4.02 1.52 -20.22
CA GLU A 313 -4.26 0.20 -20.83
C GLU A 313 -3.29 -0.87 -20.32
N THR A 314 -2.00 -0.57 -20.17
CA THR A 314 -1.03 -1.54 -19.64
C THR A 314 -1.27 -1.82 -18.15
N VAL A 315 -1.45 -0.78 -17.32
CA VAL A 315 -1.62 -0.97 -15.86
C VAL A 315 -2.97 -1.58 -15.53
N ASP A 316 -4.05 -1.07 -16.12
CA ASP A 316 -5.42 -1.52 -15.93
C ASP A 316 -5.59 -2.94 -16.49
N GLY A 317 -5.04 -3.24 -17.67
CA GLY A 317 -5.08 -4.58 -18.25
C GLY A 317 -4.35 -5.63 -17.39
N ARG A 318 -3.30 -5.23 -16.66
CA ARG A 318 -2.66 -6.14 -15.70
C ARG A 318 -3.42 -6.27 -14.40
N LEU A 319 -4.01 -5.19 -13.92
CA LEU A 319 -4.87 -5.23 -12.76
C LEU A 319 -6.03 -6.19 -13.01
N GLU A 320 -6.66 -6.10 -14.18
CA GLU A 320 -7.68 -7.05 -14.68
C GLU A 320 -7.13 -8.48 -14.72
N SER A 321 -5.96 -8.71 -15.34
CA SER A 321 -5.36 -10.04 -15.42
C SER A 321 -5.05 -10.66 -14.05
N ILE A 322 -4.58 -9.87 -13.08
CA ILE A 322 -4.30 -10.34 -11.71
C ILE A 322 -5.61 -10.68 -11.00
N VAL A 323 -6.63 -9.82 -11.14
CA VAL A 323 -7.97 -10.06 -10.57
C VAL A 323 -8.56 -11.36 -11.13
N ASP A 324 -8.45 -11.58 -12.44
CA ASP A 324 -8.93 -12.81 -13.09
C ASP A 324 -8.18 -14.05 -12.59
N ARG A 325 -6.85 -13.97 -12.42
CA ARG A 325 -6.05 -15.06 -11.85
C ARG A 325 -6.45 -15.39 -10.41
N ILE A 326 -6.64 -14.37 -9.57
CA ILE A 326 -7.10 -14.55 -8.19
C ILE A 326 -8.46 -15.25 -8.16
N ARG A 327 -9.41 -14.80 -9.00
CA ARG A 327 -10.74 -15.40 -9.10
C ARG A 327 -10.73 -16.82 -9.64
N ALA A 328 -9.81 -17.12 -10.54
CA ALA A 328 -9.61 -18.46 -11.08
C ALA A 328 -8.95 -19.42 -10.07
N GLY A 329 -8.54 -18.93 -8.89
CA GLY A 329 -7.82 -19.72 -7.89
C GLY A 329 -6.40 -20.08 -8.31
N ALA A 330 -5.77 -19.26 -9.16
CA ALA A 330 -4.41 -19.47 -9.66
C ALA A 330 -3.38 -19.08 -8.58
N PHE A 331 -3.24 -19.93 -7.57
CA PHE A 331 -2.34 -19.73 -6.42
C PHE A 331 -1.03 -20.53 -6.48
N ASP A 332 -0.83 -21.27 -7.56
CA ASP A 332 0.44 -21.95 -7.83
C ASP A 332 1.46 -20.93 -8.38
N PRO A 333 2.61 -20.72 -7.72
CA PRO A 333 3.68 -19.84 -8.21
C PRO A 333 4.33 -20.33 -9.51
N GLY A 334 4.17 -21.61 -9.87
CA GLY A 334 4.59 -22.17 -11.16
C GLY A 334 6.09 -22.01 -11.43
N GLU A 335 6.44 -21.56 -12.63
CA GLU A 335 7.83 -21.44 -13.09
C GLU A 335 8.65 -20.37 -12.32
N ARG A 336 7.99 -19.49 -11.56
CA ARG A 336 8.64 -18.50 -10.69
C ARG A 336 8.88 -18.98 -9.26
N TRP A 337 8.65 -20.26 -8.99
CA TRP A 337 8.85 -20.82 -7.66
C TRP A 337 10.27 -20.61 -7.11
N ASP A 338 11.31 -20.75 -7.94
CA ASP A 338 12.70 -20.57 -7.48
C ASP A 338 12.95 -19.14 -6.98
N ASP A 339 12.46 -18.12 -7.69
CA ASP A 339 12.57 -16.71 -7.30
C ASP A 339 11.77 -16.44 -5.99
N VAL A 340 10.53 -16.93 -5.93
CA VAL A 340 9.67 -16.81 -4.73
C VAL A 340 10.31 -17.51 -3.52
N ARG A 341 10.91 -18.67 -3.71
CA ARG A 341 11.60 -19.41 -2.65
C ARG A 341 12.79 -18.62 -2.12
N ASP A 342 13.59 -18.05 -3.01
CA ASP A 342 14.83 -17.40 -2.61
C ASP A 342 14.58 -16.03 -1.97
N GLU A 343 13.55 -15.30 -2.43
CA GLU A 343 13.27 -13.93 -1.97
C GLU A 343 12.17 -13.82 -0.90
N GLU A 344 11.09 -14.62 -0.98
CA GLU A 344 9.90 -14.42 -0.15
C GLU A 344 9.71 -15.50 0.93
N CYS A 345 10.17 -16.73 0.71
CA CYS A 345 10.06 -17.81 1.70
C CYS A 345 10.91 -17.65 2.99
N PRO A 346 12.09 -16.97 3.01
CA PRO A 346 12.89 -16.86 4.23
C PRO A 346 12.12 -16.28 5.43
N ASP A 347 11.28 -15.28 5.16
CA ASP A 347 10.50 -14.52 6.15
C ASP A 347 9.00 -14.87 6.11
N CYS A 348 8.62 -15.95 5.42
CA CYS A 348 7.22 -16.33 5.27
C CYS A 348 6.68 -17.09 6.49
N ALA A 349 5.70 -16.49 7.16
CA ALA A 349 4.96 -17.08 8.28
C ALA A 349 4.30 -18.44 7.97
N TYR A 350 3.99 -18.69 6.70
CA TYR A 350 3.28 -19.89 6.23
C TYR A 350 4.21 -21.00 5.73
N ARG A 351 5.53 -20.80 5.82
CA ARG A 351 6.54 -21.73 5.29
C ARG A 351 6.36 -23.17 5.78
N VAL A 352 5.93 -23.34 7.03
CA VAL A 352 5.70 -24.65 7.66
C VAL A 352 4.48 -25.40 7.11
N CYS A 353 3.56 -24.71 6.44
CA CYS A 353 2.37 -25.27 5.81
C CYS A 353 2.51 -25.37 4.28
N CYS A 354 3.58 -24.80 3.71
CA CYS A 354 3.79 -24.76 2.26
C CYS A 354 4.36 -26.08 1.75
N GLY A 355 3.55 -26.85 1.01
CA GLY A 355 3.97 -28.11 0.39
C GLY A 355 5.18 -27.96 -0.53
N ASP A 356 5.16 -26.94 -1.40
CA ASP A 356 6.22 -26.65 -2.37
C ASP A 356 7.58 -26.39 -1.67
N TYR A 357 7.55 -25.66 -0.54
CA TYR A 357 8.73 -25.41 0.29
C TYR A 357 9.22 -26.66 0.99
N LEU A 358 8.31 -27.39 1.65
CA LEU A 358 8.67 -28.61 2.37
C LEU A 358 9.24 -29.67 1.44
N GLU A 359 8.66 -29.87 0.26
CA GLU A 359 9.16 -30.81 -0.75
C GLU A 359 10.58 -30.47 -1.22
N THR A 360 10.90 -29.19 -1.35
CA THR A 360 12.25 -28.73 -1.68
C THR A 360 13.24 -29.01 -0.54
N GLU A 361 12.88 -28.71 0.71
CA GLU A 361 13.78 -28.86 1.86
C GLU A 361 13.96 -30.31 2.33
N VAL A 362 12.92 -31.14 2.22
CA VAL A 362 12.95 -32.56 2.62
C VAL A 362 13.21 -33.50 1.46
N GLY A 363 13.36 -32.95 0.25
CA GLY A 363 13.78 -33.67 -0.94
C GLY A 363 15.15 -34.28 -0.70
N PHE A 364 15.21 -35.60 -0.61
CA PHE A 364 16.48 -36.31 -0.65
C PHE A 364 16.96 -36.33 -2.09
N ASP A 365 18.09 -35.67 -2.38
CA ASP A 365 18.80 -35.80 -3.66
C ASP A 365 18.91 -37.29 -4.02
N ALA A 366 18.33 -37.68 -5.15
CA ALA A 366 18.27 -39.05 -5.64
C ALA A 366 19.58 -39.52 -6.30
#